data_AF-A0A0M4QY26-F1
#
_entry.id   AF-A0A0M4QY26-F1
#
_cell.length_a   1.000
_cell.length_b   1.000
_cell.length_c   1.000
_cell.angle_alpha   90.00
_cell.angle_beta   90.00
_cell.angle_gamma   90.00
#
_symmetry.space_group_name_H-M   'P 1'
#
loop_
_entity.id
_entity.type
_entity.pdbx_description
1 polymer ?
#
loop_
_entity_poly.entity_id
_entity_poly.type
_entity_poly.pdbx_seq_one_letter_code
_entity_poly.pdbx_strand_id
1 'polypeptide(L)'
;MAIFREPWVLGIIILVAILLFAGPKLPSIARNLGQSMRIIKSEVKEMKNDGKEEKTAAPTPDAESPVEGKIVNDPTKPGTTDGTGV
;
A
#
# COMPACT_ATOMS: atom_id res chain seq x y z
N MET A 1 17.49 -20.73 33.92
CA MET A 1 16.76 -19.90 32.94
C MET A 1 16.83 -20.56 31.56
N ALA A 2 15.98 -21.54 31.28
CA ALA A 2 16.00 -22.32 30.03
C ALA A 2 15.21 -21.67 28.88
N ILE A 3 14.30 -20.74 29.21
CA ILE A 3 13.39 -20.07 28.27
C ILE A 3 14.08 -19.26 27.17
N PHE A 4 15.34 -18.85 27.37
CA PHE A 4 16.11 -18.05 26.39
C PHE A 4 16.95 -18.92 25.42
N ARG A 5 17.13 -20.22 25.70
CA ARG A 5 17.88 -21.13 24.82
C ARG A 5 17.02 -21.82 23.77
N GLU A 6 15.70 -21.80 23.96
CA GLU A 6 14.73 -22.38 23.05
C GLU A 6 14.18 -21.27 22.13
N PRO A 7 14.74 -21.06 20.92
CA PRO A 7 14.33 -19.97 20.03
C PRO A 7 12.84 -20.04 19.68
N TRP A 8 12.25 -21.23 19.77
CA TRP A 8 10.83 -21.47 19.57
C TRP A 8 9.94 -20.74 20.60
N VAL A 9 10.35 -20.74 21.87
CA VAL A 9 9.60 -20.08 22.94
C VAL A 9 9.61 -18.56 22.76
N LEU A 10 10.75 -18.01 22.33
CA LEU A 10 10.86 -16.58 22.04
C LEU A 10 9.95 -16.17 20.87
N GLY A 11 9.86 -16.99 19.81
CA GLY A 11 8.96 -16.75 18.69
C GLY A 11 7.48 -16.72 19.11
N ILE A 12 7.06 -17.66 19.96
CA ILE A 12 5.68 -17.69 20.49
C ILE A 12 5.39 -16.44 21.33
N ILE A 13 6.33 -16.02 22.19
CA ILE A 13 6.16 -14.81 23.01
C ILE A 13 5.97 -13.57 22.13
N ILE A 14 6.79 -13.42 21.08
CA ILE A 14 6.66 -12.31 20.13
C ILE A 14 5.31 -12.36 19.41
N LEU A 15 4.87 -13.55 18.98
CA LEU A 15 3.58 -13.72 18.32
C LEU A 15 2.42 -13.31 19.23
N VAL A 16 2.44 -13.72 20.49
CA VAL A 16 1.41 -13.34 21.49
C VAL A 16 1.44 -11.84 21.77
N ALA A 17 2.63 -11.25 21.94
CA ALA A 17 2.78 -9.80 22.13
C ALA A 17 2.22 -9.01 20.95
N ILE A 18 2.52 -9.44 19.72
CA ILE A 18 1.98 -8.86 18.49
C ILE A 18 0.46 -9.00 18.42
N LEU A 19 -0.11 -10.13 18.83
CA LEU A 19 -1.56 -10.34 18.80
C LEU A 19 -2.29 -9.44 19.80
N LEU A 20 -1.70 -9.22 20.99
CA LEU A 20 -2.25 -8.36 22.03
C LEU A 20 -2.14 -6.87 21.70
N PHE A 21 -1.01 -6.43 21.13
CA PHE A 21 -0.72 -4.99 20.95
C PHE A 21 -0.84 -4.52 19.50
N ALA A 22 -0.66 -5.40 18.53
CA ALA A 22 -0.51 -5.02 17.12
C ALA A 22 -1.57 -5.65 16.19
N GLY A 23 -2.48 -6.51 16.66
CA GLY A 23 -3.52 -7.17 15.85
C GLY A 23 -4.14 -6.31 14.73
N PRO A 24 -4.75 -5.15 15.02
CA PRO A 24 -5.35 -4.29 14.00
C PRO A 24 -4.34 -3.44 13.22
N LYS A 25 -3.13 -3.21 13.74
CA LYS A 25 -2.12 -2.33 13.10
C LYS A 25 -1.09 -3.08 12.26
N LEU A 26 -0.90 -4.37 12.47
CA LEU A 26 -0.07 -5.26 11.64
C LEU A 26 -0.38 -5.18 10.15
N PRO A 27 -1.65 -5.34 9.69
CA PRO A 27 -1.96 -5.30 8.27
C PRO A 27 -1.67 -3.93 7.67
N SER A 28 -1.91 -2.86 8.43
CA SER A 28 -1.62 -1.48 7.99
C SER A 28 -0.11 -1.24 7.84
N ILE A 29 0.70 -1.69 8.80
CA ILE A 29 2.16 -1.54 8.75
C ILE A 29 2.74 -2.35 7.59
N ALA A 30 2.30 -3.60 7.42
CA ALA A 30 2.72 -4.45 6.31
C ALA A 30 2.37 -3.84 4.95
N ARG A 31 1.18 -3.24 4.82
CA ARG A 31 0.71 -2.61 3.59
C ARG A 31 1.53 -1.35 3.26
N ASN A 32 1.80 -0.49 4.24
CA ASN A 32 2.62 0.71 4.06
C ASN A 32 4.09 0.38 3.77
N LEU A 33 4.65 -0.60 4.50
CA LEU A 33 6.02 -1.06 4.28
C LEU A 33 6.18 -1.76 2.93
N GLY A 34 5.16 -2.52 2.50
CA GLY A 34 5.12 -3.17 1.19
C GLY A 34 5.07 -2.17 0.02
N GLN A 35 4.35 -1.06 0.18
CA GLN A 35 4.35 0.03 -0.80
C GLN A 35 5.73 0.67 -0.93
N SER A 36 6.41 0.99 0.18
CA SER A 36 7.78 1.53 0.14
C SER A 36 8.80 0.52 -0.42
N MET A 37 8.67 -0.77 -0.09
CA MET A 37 9.51 -1.83 -0.64
C MET A 37 9.39 -1.98 -2.15
N ARG A 38 8.22 -1.69 -2.74
CA ARG A 38 8.03 -1.78 -4.20
C ARG A 38 8.90 -0.77 -4.95
N ILE A 39 8.98 0.45 -4.41
CA ILE A 39 9.79 1.55 -4.97
C ILE A 39 11.27 1.20 -4.87
N ILE A 40 11.70 0.75 -3.69
CA ILE A 40 13.09 0.34 -3.45
C ILE A 40 13.44 -0.87 -4.33
N LYS A 41 12.51 -1.81 -4.52
CA LYS A 41 12.74 -2.99 -5.37
C LYS A 41 12.85 -2.63 -6.85
N SER A 42 12.11 -1.63 -7.35
CA SER A 42 12.28 -1.16 -8.72
C SER A 42 13.63 -0.48 -8.92
N GLU A 43 14.05 0.41 -8.00
CA GLU A 43 15.36 1.08 -8.09
C GLU A 43 16.52 0.08 -8.02
N VAL A 44 16.46 -0.86 -7.07
CA VAL A 44 17.48 -1.92 -6.93
C VAL A 44 17.45 -2.90 -8.10
N LYS A 45 16.28 -3.11 -8.74
CA LYS A 45 16.18 -3.96 -9.92
C LYS A 45 16.71 -3.27 -11.16
N GLU A 46 16.55 -1.96 -11.29
CA GLU A 46 17.16 -1.16 -12.36
C GLU A 46 18.70 -1.26 -12.29
N MET A 47 19.27 -1.09 -11.10
CA MET A 47 20.70 -1.28 -10.84
C MET A 47 21.20 -2.71 -11.10
N LYS A 48 20.33 -3.72 -10.99
CA LYS A 48 20.65 -5.13 -11.27
C LYS A 48 20.43 -5.52 -12.73
N ASN A 49 19.47 -4.88 -13.42
CA ASN A 49 19.12 -5.13 -14.81
C ASN A 49 20.12 -4.49 -15.78
N ASP A 50 20.84 -3.43 -15.38
CA ASP A 50 22.00 -2.91 -16.13
C ASP A 50 23.14 -3.94 -16.30
N GLY A 51 23.03 -5.13 -15.66
CA GLY A 51 23.99 -6.23 -15.79
C GLY A 51 23.46 -7.56 -16.33
N LYS A 52 22.15 -7.74 -16.59
CA LYS A 52 21.60 -8.99 -17.16
C LYS A 52 20.14 -8.84 -17.56
N GLU A 53 19.88 -9.13 -18.83
CA GLU A 53 18.60 -9.13 -19.53
C GLU A 53 17.46 -9.87 -18.80
N GLU A 54 16.25 -9.37 -19.09
CA GLU A 54 14.95 -9.81 -18.63
C GLU A 54 14.76 -11.33 -18.49
N LYS A 55 14.31 -11.77 -17.30
CA LYS A 55 13.40 -12.92 -17.23
C LYS A 55 12.57 -12.96 -15.94
N THR A 56 11.25 -13.09 -16.15
CA THR A 56 10.24 -13.63 -15.21
C THR A 56 9.80 -12.74 -14.04
N ALA A 57 8.55 -12.28 -14.07
CA ALA A 57 7.48 -12.82 -13.22
C ALA A 57 6.17 -12.02 -13.35
N ALA A 58 5.19 -12.68 -14.00
CA ALA A 58 3.73 -12.75 -13.78
C ALA A 58 2.93 -11.61 -13.09
N PRO A 59 1.67 -11.38 -13.54
CA PRO A 59 0.77 -10.40 -12.95
C PRO A 59 0.32 -10.85 -11.56
N THR A 60 0.25 -9.93 -10.61
CA THR A 60 -0.42 -10.18 -9.32
C THR A 60 -1.87 -9.67 -9.42
N PRO A 61 -2.87 -10.50 -9.10
CA PRO A 61 -4.28 -10.15 -9.26
C PRO A 61 -4.71 -9.16 -8.18
N ASP A 62 -5.52 -8.18 -8.61
CA ASP A 62 -6.56 -7.50 -7.85
C ASP A 62 -6.17 -7.01 -6.44
N ALA A 63 -5.52 -5.85 -6.38
CA ALA A 63 -5.82 -4.89 -5.32
C ALA A 63 -6.69 -3.81 -5.98
N GLU A 64 -7.99 -3.86 -5.70
CA GLU A 64 -9.02 -2.92 -6.14
C GLU A 64 -8.43 -1.53 -6.44
N SER A 65 -8.38 -1.20 -7.73
CA SER A 65 -8.17 0.16 -8.19
C SER A 65 -9.16 1.06 -7.43
N PRO A 66 -8.70 2.11 -6.71
CA PRO A 66 -9.57 3.15 -6.24
C PRO A 66 -10.40 3.63 -7.44
N VAL A 67 -11.70 3.34 -7.43
CA VAL A 67 -12.63 3.91 -8.40
C VAL A 67 -12.57 5.42 -8.17
N GLU A 68 -11.96 6.11 -9.14
CA GLU A 68 -11.86 7.55 -9.17
C GLU A 68 -13.28 8.11 -9.16
N GLY A 69 -13.68 8.67 -8.02
CA GLY A 69 -14.96 9.33 -7.85
C GLY A 69 -15.02 10.51 -8.81
N LYS A 70 -15.61 10.30 -9.98
CA LYS A 70 -15.93 11.37 -10.93
C LYS A 70 -16.92 12.32 -10.26
N ILE A 71 -16.43 13.44 -9.69
CA ILE A 71 -17.31 14.54 -9.28
C ILE A 71 -17.85 15.18 -10.57
N VAL A 72 -19.08 14.81 -10.94
CA VAL A 72 -19.84 15.50 -11.98
C VAL A 72 -20.31 16.82 -11.38
N ASN A 73 -19.56 17.90 -11.63
CA ASN A 73 -20.12 19.25 -11.61
C ASN A 73 -20.60 19.54 -13.03
N ASP A 74 -21.89 19.36 -13.27
CA ASP A 74 -22.56 19.87 -14.47
C ASP A 74 -22.47 21.40 -14.50
N PRO A 75 -21.80 22.03 -15.49
CA PRO A 75 -21.86 23.48 -15.67
C PRO A 75 -23.17 23.91 -16.38
N THR A 76 -24.15 23.02 -16.55
CA THR A 76 -25.37 23.28 -17.33
C THR A 76 -26.59 23.46 -16.43
N LYS A 77 -26.61 24.55 -15.66
CA LYS A 77 -27.87 25.18 -15.29
C LYS A 77 -27.94 26.54 -15.99
N PRO A 78 -28.76 26.69 -17.06
CA PRO A 78 -29.01 27.99 -17.65
C PRO A 78 -29.86 28.80 -16.66
N GLY A 79 -29.19 29.63 -15.85
CA GLY A 79 -29.82 30.64 -15.01
C GLY A 79 -30.04 31.91 -15.82
N THR A 80 -31.21 32.03 -16.43
CA THR A 80 -31.80 33.29 -16.90
C THR A 80 -31.96 34.27 -15.73
N THR A 81 -31.26 35.41 -15.76
CA THR A 81 -31.68 36.77 -15.30
C THR A 81 -30.49 37.69 -15.56
N ASP A 82 -30.40 38.38 -16.71
CA ASP A 82 -31.00 39.70 -16.98
C ASP A 82 -30.88 40.68 -15.79
N GLY A 83 -30.04 41.71 -15.96
CA GLY A 83 -29.68 42.66 -14.90
C GLY A 83 -28.61 43.66 -15.30
N THR A 84 -28.81 44.34 -16.44
CA THR A 84 -28.44 45.73 -16.77
C THR A 84 -27.96 46.55 -15.54
N GLY A 85 -26.76 47.13 -15.49
CA GLY A 85 -26.28 48.12 -16.46
C GLY A 85 -26.82 49.52 -16.13
N VAL A 86 -26.52 50.05 -14.94
CA VAL A 86 -26.52 51.49 -14.59
C VAL A 86 -25.37 51.79 -13.66
#